data_AF-F0G700-F1
#
_entry.id   AF-F0G700-F1
#
_cell.length_a   1.000
_cell.length_b   1.000
_cell.length_c   1.000
_cell.angle_alpha   90.00
_cell.angle_beta   90.00
_cell.angle_gamma   90.00
#
_symmetry.space_group_name_H-M   'P 1'
#
loop_
_entity.id
_entity.type
_entity.pdbx_description
1 polymer ?
#
loop_
_entity_poly.entity_id
_entity_poly.type
_entity_poly.pdbx_seq_one_letter_code
_entity_poly.pdbx_strand_id
1 'polypeptide(L)'
;TPQVATLELPNRQPQYATDVGELMQNTLGFSLPLAGLRYWLLPTPAPATPAETVRDPADSTRVKQIRQDGWTIDYLAYADAPATGVKRVNLVRATPPLDIKLVLDQ
;
A
#
# COMPACT_ATOMS: atom_id res chain seq x y z
N THR A 1 10.40 6.45 20.67
CA THR A 1 10.00 7.82 20.28
C THR A 1 8.69 7.72 19.54
N PRO A 2 7.63 8.47 19.86
CA PRO A 2 6.42 8.42 19.04
C PRO A 2 6.78 9.01 17.68
N GLN A 3 6.71 8.20 16.63
CA GLN A 3 6.90 8.67 15.26
C GLN A 3 5.65 9.46 14.89
N VAL A 4 5.79 10.78 14.78
CA VAL A 4 4.71 11.64 14.31
C VAL A 4 4.58 11.42 12.80
N ALA A 5 3.36 11.12 12.35
CA ALA A 5 2.99 11.07 10.95
C ALA A 5 2.95 12.48 10.37
N THR A 6 3.50 12.67 9.18
CA THR A 6 3.37 13.92 8.42
C THR A 6 2.70 13.67 7.08
N LEU A 7 1.73 14.51 6.71
CA LEU A 7 1.07 14.51 5.41
C LEU A 7 1.32 15.84 4.70
N GLU A 8 1.99 15.79 3.56
CA GLU A 8 2.22 16.93 2.70
C GLU A 8 1.28 16.87 1.49
N LEU A 9 0.59 17.98 1.23
CA LEU A 9 -0.31 18.11 0.08
C LEU A 9 0.05 19.39 -0.69
N PRO A 10 -0.11 19.40 -2.03
CA PRO A 10 0.09 20.62 -2.81
C PRO A 10 -0.77 21.76 -2.26
N ASN A 11 -0.16 22.93 -2.08
CA ASN A 11 -0.82 24.15 -1.60
C ASN A 11 -1.47 24.03 -0.21
N ARG A 12 -1.03 23.10 0.65
CA ARG A 12 -1.45 23.03 2.05
C ARG A 12 -0.26 22.96 2.98
N GLN A 13 -0.43 23.47 4.20
CA GLN A 13 0.56 23.27 5.25
C GLN A 13 0.64 21.78 5.61
N PRO A 14 1.85 21.25 5.90
CA PRO A 14 2.01 19.88 6.36
C PRO A 14 1.12 19.63 7.58
N GLN A 15 0.38 18.53 7.55
CA GLN A 15 -0.44 18.12 8.68
C GLN A 15 0.29 17.04 9.47
N TYR A 16 0.12 17.05 10.79
CA TYR A 16 0.79 16.15 11.70
C TYR A 16 -0.23 15.42 12.57
N ALA A 17 -0.02 14.13 12.79
CA ALA A 17 -0.73 13.39 13.83
C ALA A 17 0.16 12.31 14.42
N THR A 18 -0.22 11.81 15.59
CA THR A 18 0.43 10.65 16.21
C THR A 18 0.08 9.34 15.53
N ASP A 19 -1.01 9.31 14.75
CA ASP A 19 -1.44 8.17 13.94
C ASP A 19 -1.66 8.60 12.49
N VAL A 20 -0.97 7.94 11.55
CA VAL A 20 -1.09 8.24 10.12
C VAL A 20 -2.52 7.93 9.61
N GLY A 21 -3.19 6.93 10.17
CA GLY A 21 -4.56 6.56 9.77
C GLY A 21 -5.55 7.66 10.12
N GLU A 22 -5.45 8.21 11.33
CA GLU A 22 -6.21 9.37 11.80
C GLU A 22 -5.92 10.62 10.96
N LEU A 23 -4.64 10.90 10.67
CA LEU A 23 -4.24 12.03 9.84
C LEU A 23 -4.89 11.99 8.46
N MET A 24 -4.87 10.81 7.83
CA MET A 24 -5.43 10.59 6.50
C MET A 24 -6.96 10.69 6.55
N GLN A 25 -7.60 10.13 7.57
CA GLN A 25 -9.05 10.22 7.75
C GLN A 25 -9.50 11.68 7.91
N ASN A 26 -8.80 12.46 8.73
CA ASN A 26 -9.16 13.86 9.01
C ASN A 26 -8.86 14.78 7.82
N THR A 27 -7.79 14.51 7.07
CA THR A 27 -7.34 15.40 5.99
C THR A 27 -7.98 15.08 4.64
N LEU A 28 -8.19 13.80 4.35
CA LEU A 28 -8.58 13.30 3.03
C LEU A 28 -9.93 12.57 3.05
N GLY A 29 -10.51 12.31 4.23
CA GLY A 29 -11.80 11.65 4.38
C GLY A 29 -11.74 10.12 4.30
N PHE A 30 -10.55 9.53 4.24
CA PHE A 30 -10.36 8.09 4.21
C PHE A 30 -9.14 7.64 5.02
N SER A 31 -9.25 6.48 5.69
CA SER A 31 -8.12 5.82 6.33
C SER A 31 -7.39 4.90 5.34
N LEU A 32 -6.06 5.04 5.27
CA LEU A 32 -5.21 4.12 4.53
C LEU A 32 -4.97 2.84 5.37
N PRO A 33 -4.92 1.64 4.76
CA PRO A 33 -4.77 0.37 5.48
C PRO A 33 -3.31 0.14 5.87
N LEU A 34 -2.75 0.97 6.73
CA LEU A 34 -1.30 0.98 7.02
C LEU A 34 -0.80 -0.33 7.62
N ALA A 35 -1.67 -1.03 8.36
CA ALA A 35 -1.37 -2.36 8.89
C ALA A 35 -1.10 -3.36 7.78
N GLY A 36 -1.89 -3.38 6.70
CA GLY A 36 -1.70 -4.24 5.53
C GLY A 36 -0.62 -3.74 4.59
N LEU A 37 -0.54 -2.42 4.37
CA LEU A 37 0.35 -1.81 3.38
C LEU A 37 1.82 -2.20 3.59
N ARG A 38 2.30 -2.26 4.85
CA ARG A 38 3.68 -2.66 5.15
C ARG A 38 4.04 -4.05 4.61
N TYR A 39 3.08 -4.98 4.59
CA TYR A 39 3.25 -6.34 4.08
C TYR A 39 3.08 -6.36 2.55
N TRP A 40 2.10 -5.61 2.04
CA TRP A 40 1.84 -5.56 0.61
C TRP A 40 2.96 -4.90 -0.19
N LEU A 41 3.79 -4.04 0.41
CA LEU A 41 5.03 -3.55 -0.22
C LEU A 41 6.14 -4.62 -0.31
N LEU A 42 6.05 -5.68 0.52
CA LEU A 42 6.96 -6.83 0.54
C LEU A 42 6.31 -8.07 -0.10
N PRO A 43 5.76 -7.91 -1.30
CA PRO A 43 4.64 -8.68 -1.90
C PRO A 43 4.12 -9.87 -1.07
N THR A 44 3.69 -9.62 0.17
CA THR A 44 3.26 -10.67 1.12
C THR A 44 1.92 -10.31 1.73
N PRO A 45 1.05 -11.29 1.98
CA PRO A 45 -0.16 -11.07 2.75
C PRO A 45 0.15 -10.65 4.19
N ALA A 46 -0.71 -9.82 4.76
CA ALA A 46 -0.70 -9.59 6.20
C ALA A 46 -1.03 -10.92 6.92
N PRO A 47 -0.35 -11.25 8.03
CA PRO A 47 -0.52 -12.54 8.70
C PRO A 47 -1.81 -12.65 9.52
N ALA A 48 -2.46 -11.52 9.82
CA ALA A 48 -3.61 -11.47 10.72
C ALA A 48 -4.92 -11.91 10.07
N THR A 49 -5.02 -11.85 8.74
CA THR A 49 -6.26 -12.08 8.01
C THR A 49 -6.02 -12.99 6.80
N PRO A 50 -7.02 -13.74 6.33
CA PRO A 50 -6.89 -14.56 5.12
C PRO A 50 -6.65 -13.70 3.88
N ALA A 51 -5.93 -14.25 2.90
CA ALA A 51 -5.70 -13.61 1.61
C ALA A 51 -5.81 -14.61 0.47
N GLU A 52 -6.27 -14.12 -0.69
CA GLU A 52 -6.08 -14.77 -1.97
C GLU A 52 -4.82 -14.21 -2.63
N THR A 53 -3.96 -15.07 -3.19
CA THR A 53 -2.74 -14.65 -3.88
C THR A 53 -2.67 -15.30 -5.26
N VAL A 54 -2.46 -14.48 -6.29
CA VAL A 54 -2.27 -14.92 -7.67
C VAL A 54 -0.81 -14.72 -8.03
N ARG A 55 -0.14 -15.77 -8.53
CA ARG A 55 1.24 -15.71 -9.03
C ARG A 55 1.31 -15.20 -10.45
N ASP A 56 2.44 -14.61 -10.82
CA ASP A 56 2.66 -14.18 -12.21
C ASP A 56 2.83 -15.42 -13.12
N PRO A 57 2.02 -15.58 -14.18
CA PRO A 57 2.20 -16.67 -15.15
C PRO A 57 3.55 -16.65 -15.88
N ALA A 58 4.18 -15.48 -16.02
CA ALA A 58 5.49 -15.34 -16.66
C ALA A 58 6.65 -15.64 -15.70
N ASP A 59 6.44 -15.46 -14.40
CA ASP A 59 7.43 -15.73 -13.35
C ASP A 59 6.74 -16.15 -12.05
N SER A 60 6.63 -17.46 -11.83
CA SER A 60 5.94 -18.03 -10.66
C SER A 60 6.52 -17.61 -9.30
N THR A 61 7.74 -17.04 -9.26
CA THR A 61 8.34 -16.52 -8.03
C THR A 61 7.69 -15.21 -7.59
N ARG A 62 7.10 -14.46 -8.54
CA ARG A 62 6.49 -13.16 -8.30
C ARG A 62 4.99 -13.28 -8.01
N VAL A 63 4.51 -12.38 -7.18
CA VAL A 63 3.08 -12.22 -6.92
C VAL A 63 2.52 -11.23 -7.93
N LYS A 64 1.48 -11.61 -8.65
CA LYS A 64 0.76 -10.72 -9.56
C LYS A 64 -0.29 -9.91 -8.83
N GLN A 65 -1.00 -10.55 -7.89
CA GLN A 65 -2.09 -9.92 -7.16
C GLN A 65 -2.28 -10.52 -5.77
N ILE A 66 -2.66 -9.67 -4.81
CA ILE A 66 -3.20 -10.10 -3.51
C ILE A 66 -4.60 -9.52 -3.37
N ARG A 67 -5.55 -10.32 -2.86
CA ARG A 67 -6.83 -9.83 -2.35
C ARG A 67 -6.94 -10.13 -0.87
N GLN A 68 -7.06 -9.07 -0.06
CA GLN A 68 -7.08 -9.18 1.40
C GLN A 68 -7.77 -7.95 2.01
N ASP A 69 -8.58 -8.14 3.06
CA ASP A 69 -9.23 -7.05 3.81
C ASP A 69 -10.04 -6.05 2.94
N GLY A 70 -10.67 -6.56 1.88
CA GLY A 70 -11.43 -5.74 0.93
C GLY A 70 -10.57 -4.97 -0.07
N TRP A 71 -9.25 -5.15 -0.04
CA TRP A 71 -8.30 -4.59 -0.98
C TRP A 71 -7.94 -5.58 -2.09
N THR A 72 -7.81 -5.06 -3.30
CA THR A 72 -7.11 -5.71 -4.42
C THR A 72 -5.80 -4.96 -4.64
N ILE A 73 -4.70 -5.69 -4.58
CA ILE A 73 -3.34 -5.17 -4.72
C ILE A 73 -2.74 -5.76 -5.99
N ASP A 74 -2.51 -4.92 -7.00
CA ASP A 74 -1.90 -5.30 -8.26
C ASP A 74 -0.42 -4.89 -8.30
N TYR A 75 0.46 -5.87 -8.53
CA TYR A 75 1.90 -5.67 -8.63
C TYR A 75 2.28 -5.43 -10.09
N LEU A 76 2.54 -4.16 -10.43
CA LEU A 76 2.74 -3.74 -11.83
C LEU A 76 4.21 -3.73 -12.25
N ALA A 77 5.11 -3.47 -11.31
CA ALA A 77 6.54 -3.49 -11.58
C ALA A 77 7.31 -3.88 -10.32
N TYR A 78 8.28 -4.77 -10.51
CA TYR A 78 9.24 -5.18 -9.50
C TYR A 78 10.56 -4.44 -9.68
N ALA A 79 11.34 -4.33 -8.61
CA ALA A 79 12.70 -3.83 -8.69
C ALA A 79 13.59 -4.80 -9.45
N ASP A 80 14.57 -4.25 -10.17
CA ASP A 80 15.61 -5.04 -10.83
C ASP A 80 16.81 -5.16 -9.88
N ALA A 81 17.52 -6.28 -9.97
CA ALA A 81 18.72 -6.49 -9.15
C ALA A 81 19.73 -5.35 -9.36
N PRO A 82 20.41 -4.87 -8.29
CA PRO A 82 20.46 -5.45 -6.95
C PRO A 82 19.32 -5.01 -6.02
N ALA A 83 18.45 -4.10 -6.45
CA ALA A 83 17.33 -3.64 -5.65
C ALA A 83 16.26 -4.73 -5.52
N THR A 84 15.60 -4.77 -4.37
CA THR A 84 14.56 -5.77 -4.06
C THR A 84 13.24 -5.08 -3.75
N GLY A 85 12.13 -5.72 -4.14
CA GLY A 85 10.78 -5.25 -3.81
C GLY A 85 10.01 -4.78 -5.04
N VAL A 86 9.10 -3.85 -4.80
CA VAL A 86 8.14 -3.37 -5.80
C VAL A 86 8.46 -1.93 -6.19
N LYS A 87 8.41 -1.64 -7.49
CA LYS A 87 8.52 -0.28 -8.04
C LYS A 87 7.15 0.36 -8.21
N ARG A 88 6.14 -0.42 -8.60
CA ARG A 88 4.79 0.08 -8.88
C ARG A 88 3.73 -0.87 -8.37
N VAL A 89 2.82 -0.34 -7.56
CA VAL A 89 1.68 -1.08 -7.00
C VAL A 89 0.42 -0.23 -7.13
N ASN A 90 -0.67 -0.86 -7.57
CA ASN A 90 -2.00 -0.28 -7.46
C ASN A 90 -2.76 -0.97 -6.34
N LEU A 91 -3.47 -0.21 -5.52
CA LEU A 91 -4.35 -0.72 -4.48
C LEU A 91 -5.75 -0.16 -4.70
N VAL A 92 -6.74 -1.04 -4.78
CA VAL A 92 -8.13 -0.67 -4.99
C VAL A 92 -8.97 -1.28 -3.88
N ARG A 93 -9.87 -0.48 -3.32
CA ARG A 93 -10.93 -0.93 -2.41
C ARG A 93 -12.27 -0.49 -2.96
N ALA A 94 -13.26 -1.37 -2.92
CA ALA A 94 -14.59 -1.07 -3.44
C ALA A 94 -15.46 -0.23 -2.48
N THR A 95 -15.30 -0.39 -1.16
CA THR A 95 -16.15 0.29 -0.17
C THR A 95 -15.40 0.63 1.13
N PRO A 96 -15.28 1.92 1.49
CA PRO A 96 -15.51 3.06 0.60
C PRO A 96 -14.54 3.01 -0.60
N PRO A 97 -15.00 3.46 -1.80
CA PRO A 97 -14.21 3.37 -3.02
C PRO A 97 -12.93 4.20 -2.88
N LEU A 98 -11.79 3.57 -3.13
CA LEU A 98 -10.49 4.21 -3.04
C LEU A 98 -9.48 3.54 -3.96
N ASP A 99 -8.88 4.33 -4.82
CA ASP A 99 -7.82 3.93 -5.73
C ASP A 99 -6.51 4.62 -5.34
N ILE A 100 -5.47 3.82 -5.09
CA ILE A 100 -4.15 4.29 -4.72
C ILE A 100 -3.16 3.75 -5.74
N LYS A 101 -2.30 4.64 -6.24
CA LYS A 101 -1.16 4.28 -7.08
C LYS A 101 0.11 4.67 -6.35
N LEU A 102 0.95 3.69 -6.08
CA LEU A 102 2.25 3.88 -5.48
C LEU A 102 3.33 3.66 -6.54
N VAL A 103 4.19 4.66 -6.69
CA VAL A 103 5.42 4.58 -7.46
C VAL A 103 6.55 4.81 -6.47
N LEU A 104 7.46 3.84 -6.36
CA LEU A 104 8.62 3.93 -5.50
C LEU A 104 9.80 4.30 -6.38
N ASP A 105 10.29 5.52 -6.21
CA ASP A 105 11.57 5.94 -6.77
C ASP A 105 12.68 5.31 -5.90
N GLN A 106 13.53 4.51 -6.54
CA GLN A 106 14.67 3.81 -5.92
C GLN A 106 15.98 4.32 -6.51
#